data_AF-A0A2N1M1W4-F1
#
_entry.id   AF-A0A2N1M1W4-F1
#
_cell.length_a   1.000
_cell.length_b   1.000
_cell.length_c   1.000
_cell.angle_alpha   90.00
_cell.angle_beta   90.00
_cell.angle_gamma   90.00
#
_symmetry.space_group_name_H-M   'P 1'
#
loop_
_entity.id
_entity.type
_entity.pdbx_description
1 polymer ?
#
loop_
_entity_poly.entity_id
_entity_poly.type
_entity_poly.pdbx_seq_one_letter_code
_entity_poly.pdbx_strand_id
1 'polypeptide(L)'
;YLHQSIFKQTKDFNEGIIQWRRCVSCNKYITFFSRGKGCTVHSWYLNKKNIQVPCIGQYVCEALQSCPPLCNPAFGDVKRPHCICCLCYENLGGHIYHRSGIRGKKASTCISENLHANDITKGLEFIGNLLINIAHTGNNEIKKNILIKIFETLLFFLPLKSDSTTSFSTSTANTSTDYKEQEKIVLNEPPSLFMIKTLFIKIYKEKECKNVEINDFNEFGHTFGQKLWNSRLDVNLKKSAIESPQTIQEYYNAFPEFLKNFFSGMIDELYEKKMSICNFQRKKHNKPPKVKISGQTIKIVTFITSMLLSLAFPHLKVWLPQVLASLSRMP
;
A
#
# COMPACT_ATOMS: atom_id res chain seq x y z
N TYR A 1 22.52 18.52 15.88
CA TYR A 1 22.23 17.45 16.87
C TYR A 1 20.71 17.28 16.90
N LEU A 2 20.15 16.05 16.95
CA LEU A 2 18.69 15.82 16.79
C LEU A 2 17.79 16.45 17.89
N HIS A 3 18.39 17.01 18.93
CA HIS A 3 17.75 17.79 19.99
C HIS A 3 18.63 19.01 20.28
N GLN A 4 18.05 20.11 20.78
CA GLN A 4 18.85 21.20 21.34
C GLN A 4 19.70 20.68 22.51
N SER A 5 20.88 21.25 22.72
CA SER A 5 21.87 20.80 23.71
C SER A 5 21.29 20.69 25.13
N ILE A 6 20.35 21.58 25.48
CA ILE A 6 19.71 21.69 26.78
C ILE A 6 18.85 20.44 27.10
N PHE A 7 18.16 19.84 26.11
CA PHE A 7 17.30 18.67 26.35
C PHE A 7 18.06 17.39 26.69
N LYS A 8 19.36 17.33 26.41
CA LYS A 8 20.20 16.20 26.85
C LYS A 8 20.57 16.28 28.32
N GLN A 9 20.47 17.48 28.91
CA GLN A 9 20.76 17.74 30.32
C GLN A 9 19.53 17.56 31.21
N THR A 10 18.31 17.56 30.64
CA THR A 10 17.06 17.42 31.39
C THR A 10 16.66 15.98 31.71
N LYS A 11 17.32 14.97 31.12
CA LYS A 11 17.08 13.55 31.41
C LYS A 11 18.39 12.79 31.48
N ASP A 12 18.57 12.04 32.57
CA ASP A 12 19.79 11.29 32.82
C ASP A 12 19.98 10.17 31.77
N PHE A 13 21.24 9.84 31.48
CA PHE A 13 21.59 8.71 30.64
C PHE A 13 21.04 7.39 31.21
N ASN A 14 20.99 7.26 32.54
CA ASN A 14 20.49 6.07 33.23
C ASN A 14 18.98 5.85 33.00
N GLU A 15 18.24 6.86 32.56
CA GLU A 15 16.84 6.74 32.14
C GLU A 15 16.70 6.18 30.70
N GLY A 16 17.80 5.81 30.05
CA GLY A 16 17.81 5.19 28.73
C GLY A 16 17.10 3.84 28.73
N ILE A 17 16.02 3.74 27.95
CA ILE A 17 15.25 2.52 27.80
C ILE A 17 15.23 2.14 26.32
N ILE A 18 15.52 0.87 26.04
CA ILE A 18 15.28 0.24 24.74
C ILE A 18 13.89 -0.37 24.78
N GLN A 19 12.99 0.14 23.95
CA GLN A 19 11.61 -0.34 23.87
C GLN A 19 11.36 -1.08 22.56
N TRP A 20 10.69 -2.22 22.69
CA TRP A 20 10.17 -2.97 21.55
C TRP A 20 8.71 -2.56 21.32
N ARG A 21 8.44 -1.94 20.17
CA ARG A 21 7.11 -1.44 19.81
C ARG A 21 6.72 -1.96 18.43
N ARG A 22 5.42 -2.11 18.20
CA ARG A 22 4.90 -2.50 16.88
C ARG A 22 4.59 -1.23 16.08
N CYS A 23 5.13 -1.14 14.85
CA CYS A 23 4.79 -0.06 13.94
C CYS A 23 3.30 -0.13 13.60
N VAL A 24 2.56 0.95 13.83
CA VAL A 24 1.12 1.01 13.56
C VAL A 24 0.80 1.04 12.08
N SER A 25 1.79 1.19 11.19
CA SER A 25 1.67 1.15 9.73
C SER A 25 2.03 -0.23 9.16
N CYS A 26 3.26 -0.71 9.35
CA CYS A 26 3.66 -2.01 8.74
C CYS A 26 3.49 -3.22 9.67
N ASN A 27 3.00 -3.05 10.90
CA ASN A 27 2.87 -4.11 11.89
C ASN A 27 4.19 -4.84 12.26
N LYS A 28 5.35 -4.33 11.81
CA LYS A 28 6.67 -4.87 12.18
C LYS A 28 7.08 -4.38 13.56
N TYR A 29 7.80 -5.21 14.30
CA TYR A 29 8.45 -4.78 15.53
C TYR A 29 9.64 -3.88 15.20
N ILE A 30 9.77 -2.82 15.98
CA ILE A 30 10.83 -1.83 15.88
C ILE A 30 11.36 -1.52 17.26
N THR A 31 12.65 -1.26 17.29
CA THR A 31 13.38 -0.93 18.50
C THR A 31 13.55 0.58 18.56
N PHE A 32 13.04 1.19 19.63
CA PHE A 32 13.27 2.60 19.92
C PHE A 32 14.19 2.73 21.12
N PHE A 33 15.18 3.59 20.99
CA PHE A 33 15.91 4.11 22.13
C PHE A 33 15.30 5.46 22.54
N SER A 34 14.91 5.59 23.80
CA SER A 34 14.49 6.86 24.37
C SER A 34 14.99 6.98 25.81
N ARG A 35 15.19 8.22 26.27
CA ARG A 35 15.35 8.49 27.71
C ARG A 35 13.96 8.67 28.32
N GLY A 36 13.48 7.66 29.05
CA GLY A 36 12.11 7.52 29.54
C GLY A 36 11.12 6.90 28.54
N LYS A 37 9.81 7.09 28.78
CA LYS A 37 8.72 6.40 28.04
C LYS A 37 8.52 6.84 26.58
N GLY A 38 9.21 7.88 26.13
CA GLY A 38 9.15 8.39 24.76
C GLY A 38 9.95 9.70 24.61
N CYS A 39 9.98 10.25 23.40
CA CYS A 39 10.58 11.56 23.16
C CYS A 39 9.49 12.64 23.26
N THR A 40 9.52 13.47 24.31
CA THR A 40 8.55 14.56 24.50
C THR A 40 8.61 15.62 23.41
N VAL A 41 9.75 15.75 22.72
CA VAL A 41 9.93 16.72 21.63
C VAL A 41 9.34 16.21 20.31
N HIS A 42 9.31 14.89 20.10
CA HIS A 42 8.88 14.28 18.83
C HIS A 42 7.70 13.33 18.99
N SER A 43 6.95 13.47 20.07
CA SER A 43 5.67 12.79 20.28
C SER A 43 4.54 13.78 20.06
N TRP A 44 3.50 13.33 19.39
CA TRP A 44 2.40 14.19 18.97
C TRP A 44 1.07 13.57 19.38
N TYR A 45 0.11 14.41 19.69
CA TYR A 45 -1.27 14.05 19.92
C TYR A 45 -2.06 14.37 18.65
N LEU A 46 -2.33 13.36 17.83
CA LEU A 46 -3.07 13.46 16.56
C LEU A 46 -4.41 12.72 16.68
N ASN A 47 -5.51 13.44 16.50
CA ASN A 47 -6.89 12.94 16.58
C ASN A 47 -7.11 11.99 17.77
N LYS A 48 -6.90 12.53 18.98
CA LYS A 48 -7.07 11.83 20.26
C LYS A 48 -6.13 10.64 20.49
N LYS A 49 -5.05 10.52 19.70
CA LYS A 49 -4.06 9.44 19.84
C LYS A 49 -2.66 9.98 19.94
N ASN A 50 -1.93 9.44 20.90
CA ASN A 50 -0.49 9.65 21.00
C ASN A 50 0.22 8.90 19.86
N ILE A 51 1.00 9.63 19.06
CA ILE A 51 1.81 9.12 17.97
C ILE A 51 3.27 9.40 18.29
N GLN A 52 4.12 8.39 18.07
CA GLN A 52 5.56 8.53 18.21
C GLN A 52 6.22 8.19 16.88
N VAL A 53 6.87 9.20 16.30
CA VAL A 53 7.62 9.08 15.05
C VAL A 53 9.13 9.03 15.33
N PRO A 54 9.96 8.62 14.36
CA PRO A 54 11.41 8.64 14.53
C PRO A 54 11.91 10.07 14.76
N CYS A 55 12.72 10.28 15.81
CA CYS A 55 13.28 11.61 16.11
C CYS A 55 14.10 12.19 14.95
N ILE A 56 14.71 11.32 14.13
CA ILE A 56 15.47 11.74 12.95
C ILE A 56 14.57 12.23 11.81
N GLY A 57 13.30 11.83 11.79
CA GLY A 57 12.30 12.32 10.85
C GLY A 57 11.89 13.76 11.18
N GLN A 58 11.58 14.04 12.45
CA GLN A 58 11.10 15.36 12.87
C GLN A 58 12.17 16.38 13.20
N TYR A 59 13.44 16.02 13.07
CA TYR A 59 14.51 16.98 13.31
C TYR A 59 14.50 18.14 12.32
N VAL A 60 14.08 17.89 11.06
CA VAL A 60 14.03 18.92 10.01
C VAL A 60 12.74 18.85 9.18
N CYS A 61 12.13 17.67 9.04
CA CYS A 61 10.91 17.55 8.26
C CYS A 61 9.68 17.91 9.11
N GLU A 62 8.95 18.94 8.68
CA GLU A 62 7.71 19.41 9.31
C GLU A 62 6.50 18.55 8.88
N ALA A 63 6.66 17.23 8.81
CA ALA A 63 5.57 16.34 8.44
C ALA A 63 4.46 16.28 9.51
N LEU A 64 4.72 16.70 10.74
CA LEU A 64 3.68 16.96 11.74
C LEU A 64 3.81 18.41 12.17
N GLN A 65 2.71 19.14 12.06
CA GLN A 65 2.60 20.55 12.42
C GLN A 65 1.46 20.73 13.41
N SER A 66 1.54 21.82 14.17
CA SER A 66 0.51 22.16 15.15
C SER A 66 -0.76 22.60 14.44
N CYS A 67 -1.85 21.88 14.68
CA CYS A 67 -3.19 22.20 14.21
C CYS A 67 -4.18 21.88 15.34
N PRO A 68 -4.34 22.76 16.34
CA PRO A 68 -5.30 22.51 17.42
C PRO A 68 -6.74 22.51 16.89
N PRO A 69 -7.64 21.64 17.40
CA PRO A 69 -7.41 20.56 18.38
C PRO A 69 -6.88 19.24 17.76
N LEU A 70 -6.76 19.18 16.43
CA LEU A 70 -6.45 17.95 15.68
C LEU A 70 -5.06 17.38 15.98
N CYS A 71 -4.02 18.21 16.02
CA CYS A 71 -2.63 17.83 16.12
C CYS A 71 -1.87 18.79 17.03
N ASN A 72 -1.34 18.30 18.14
CA ASN A 72 -0.57 19.10 19.11
C ASN A 72 0.69 18.34 19.56
N PRO A 73 1.77 19.02 19.96
CA PRO A 73 2.87 18.37 20.65
C PRO A 73 2.37 17.63 21.91
N ALA A 74 2.82 16.40 22.11
CA ALA A 74 2.47 15.62 23.30
C ALA A 74 3.41 15.98 24.45
N PHE A 75 2.90 16.74 25.43
CA PHE A 75 3.66 17.08 26.64
C PHE A 75 3.54 15.95 27.69
N GLY A 76 4.66 15.59 28.32
CA GLY A 76 4.69 14.68 29.48
C GLY A 76 4.77 13.18 29.16
N ASP A 77 4.26 12.36 30.09
CA ASP A 77 4.38 10.89 30.08
C ASP A 77 3.36 10.27 29.09
N VAL A 78 3.77 10.18 27.82
CA VAL A 78 2.95 9.67 26.71
C VAL A 78 2.54 8.21 26.96
N LYS A 79 1.30 8.00 27.41
CA LYS A 79 0.76 6.64 27.61
C LYS A 79 0.39 6.03 26.25
N ARG A 80 0.85 4.79 26.04
CA ARG A 80 0.52 3.93 24.88
C ARG A 80 0.70 4.62 23.51
N PRO A 81 1.92 5.09 23.16
CA PRO A 81 2.16 5.73 21.87
C PRO A 81 1.97 4.75 20.71
N HIS A 82 1.34 5.23 19.64
CA HIS A 82 1.26 4.58 18.34
C HIS A 82 2.56 4.87 17.59
N CYS A 83 3.46 3.91 17.59
CA CYS A 83 4.78 4.10 17.02
C CYS A 83 4.78 3.91 15.49
N ILE A 84 5.54 4.74 14.76
CA ILE A 84 5.74 4.62 13.32
C ILE A 84 7.24 4.40 13.06
N CYS A 85 7.59 3.42 12.22
CA CYS A 85 8.98 3.17 11.86
C CYS A 85 9.48 4.17 10.80
N CYS A 86 10.80 4.30 10.67
CA CYS A 86 11.46 5.11 9.64
C CYS A 86 10.88 4.91 8.23
N LEU A 87 10.83 3.67 7.75
CA LEU A 87 10.31 3.38 6.42
C LEU A 87 8.85 3.79 6.25
N CYS A 88 8.01 3.54 7.26
CA CYS A 88 6.61 3.93 7.22
C CYS A 88 6.45 5.44 7.33
N TYR A 89 7.32 6.13 8.07
CA TYR A 89 7.32 7.58 8.15
C TYR A 89 7.52 8.17 6.74
N GLU A 90 8.49 7.64 5.99
CA GLU A 90 8.74 8.05 4.61
C GLU A 90 7.59 7.71 3.65
N ASN A 91 7.07 6.48 3.72
CA ASN A 91 5.95 6.06 2.87
C ASN A 91 4.66 6.88 3.12
N LEU A 92 4.47 7.35 4.34
CA LEU A 92 3.35 8.20 4.71
C LEU A 92 3.56 9.67 4.28
N GLY A 93 4.74 10.06 3.81
CA GLY A 93 5.02 11.42 3.32
C GLY A 93 5.90 12.26 4.26
N GLY A 94 6.51 11.65 5.27
CA GLY A 94 7.60 12.29 6.02
C GLY A 94 8.95 12.11 5.31
N HIS A 95 9.98 12.81 5.77
CA HIS A 95 11.34 12.63 5.27
C HIS A 95 12.34 12.54 6.41
N ILE A 96 13.23 11.55 6.34
CA ILE A 96 14.26 11.34 7.35
C ILE A 96 15.44 12.27 7.08
N TYR A 97 16.01 12.83 8.14
CA TYR A 97 17.22 13.62 8.04
C TYR A 97 18.45 12.73 7.76
N HIS A 98 19.17 13.00 6.67
CA HIS A 98 20.43 12.36 6.32
C HIS A 98 21.61 13.30 6.54
N ARG A 99 22.57 12.92 7.40
CA ARG A 99 23.79 13.71 7.57
C ARG A 99 24.69 13.59 6.33
N SER A 100 25.28 14.70 5.91
CA SER A 100 26.41 14.65 4.98
C SER A 100 27.60 14.00 5.70
N GLY A 101 28.16 12.94 5.11
CA GLY A 101 29.38 12.28 5.63
C GLY A 101 30.64 13.14 5.52
N ILE A 102 30.53 14.32 4.90
CA ILE A 102 31.64 15.25 4.67
C ILE A 102 31.63 16.33 5.75
N ARG A 103 32.74 16.45 6.48
CA ARG A 103 32.93 17.47 7.52
C ARG A 103 32.77 18.87 6.92
N GLY A 104 31.90 19.69 7.50
CA GLY A 104 31.65 21.08 7.08
C GLY A 104 30.56 21.26 6.01
N LYS A 105 30.11 20.20 5.33
CA LYS A 105 28.96 20.31 4.42
C LYS A 105 27.65 20.26 5.19
N LYS A 106 26.75 21.22 4.92
CA LYS A 106 25.37 21.16 5.40
C LYS A 106 24.71 19.91 4.81
N ALA A 107 23.96 19.20 5.65
CA ALA A 107 23.10 18.12 5.21
C ALA A 107 22.00 18.68 4.30
N SER A 108 21.64 17.93 3.27
CA SER A 108 20.43 18.21 2.52
C SER A 108 19.20 17.83 3.33
N THR A 109 18.13 18.61 3.17
CA THR A 109 16.88 18.50 3.93
C THR A 109 15.71 18.44 2.95
N CYS A 110 14.56 17.95 3.40
CA CYS A 110 13.36 17.91 2.56
C CYS A 110 12.91 19.30 2.08
N ILE A 111 13.26 20.35 2.84
CA ILE A 111 13.01 21.74 2.46
C ILE A 111 13.97 22.17 1.36
N SER A 112 15.28 21.94 1.52
CA SER A 112 16.28 22.34 0.50
C SER A 112 16.16 21.55 -0.80
N GLU A 113 15.68 20.31 -0.73
CA GLU A 113 15.46 19.43 -1.88
C GLU A 113 14.03 19.53 -2.45
N ASN A 114 13.18 20.39 -1.87
CA ASN A 114 11.79 20.61 -2.29
C ASN A 114 10.97 19.30 -2.41
N LEU A 115 11.17 18.35 -1.48
CA LEU A 115 10.54 17.03 -1.55
C LEU A 115 9.03 17.06 -1.32
N HIS A 116 8.54 18.13 -0.68
CA HIS A 116 7.13 18.36 -0.37
C HIS A 116 6.32 19.02 -1.50
N ALA A 117 6.95 19.34 -2.65
CA ALA A 117 6.29 20.08 -3.75
C ALA A 117 4.97 19.45 -4.23
N ASN A 118 4.87 18.12 -4.16
CA ASN A 118 3.70 17.37 -4.63
C ASN A 118 2.76 16.91 -3.50
N ASP A 119 2.96 17.35 -2.26
CA ASP A 119 2.20 16.85 -1.11
C ASP A 119 0.71 17.19 -1.20
N ILE A 120 0.37 18.39 -1.69
CA ILE A 120 -1.02 18.80 -1.90
C ILE A 120 -1.70 17.87 -2.91
N THR A 121 -1.09 17.68 -4.09
CA THR A 121 -1.61 16.79 -5.14
C THR A 121 -1.77 15.36 -4.62
N LYS A 122 -0.73 14.81 -3.99
CA LYS A 122 -0.76 13.46 -3.41
C LYS A 122 -1.79 13.32 -2.27
N GLY A 123 -2.01 14.39 -1.51
CA GLY A 123 -3.02 14.45 -0.47
C GLY A 123 -4.43 14.36 -1.05
N LEU A 124 -4.71 15.13 -2.10
CA LEU A 124 -5.98 15.07 -2.84
C LEU A 124 -6.20 13.72 -3.51
N GLU A 125 -5.19 13.17 -4.18
CA GLU A 125 -5.25 11.81 -4.76
C GLU A 125 -5.56 10.75 -3.69
N PHE A 126 -4.92 10.86 -2.52
CA PHE A 126 -5.17 9.95 -1.42
C PHE A 126 -6.61 10.06 -0.90
N ILE A 127 -7.13 11.27 -0.74
CA ILE A 127 -8.53 11.50 -0.34
C ILE A 127 -9.48 10.96 -1.40
N GLY A 128 -9.23 11.20 -2.69
CA GLY A 128 -10.04 10.64 -3.79
C GLY A 128 -10.12 9.12 -3.73
N ASN A 129 -8.96 8.46 -3.56
CA ASN A 129 -8.91 7.01 -3.38
C ASN A 129 -9.64 6.53 -2.11
N LEU A 130 -9.56 7.31 -1.02
CA LEU A 130 -10.29 7.02 0.21
C LEU A 130 -11.82 7.08 -0.01
N LEU A 131 -12.32 8.03 -0.80
CA LEU A 131 -13.74 8.15 -1.12
C LEU A 131 -14.24 6.97 -1.97
N ILE A 132 -13.45 6.56 -2.97
CA ILE A 132 -13.73 5.34 -3.76
C ILE A 132 -13.84 4.14 -2.82
N ASN A 133 -12.90 4.00 -1.87
CA ASN A 133 -12.94 2.91 -0.89
C ASN A 133 -14.20 2.96 -0.02
N ILE A 134 -14.59 4.14 0.46
CA ILE A 134 -15.82 4.33 1.27
C ILE A 134 -17.07 3.93 0.47
N ALA A 135 -17.13 4.28 -0.82
CA ALA A 135 -18.24 3.94 -1.69
C ALA A 135 -18.47 2.41 -1.78
N HIS A 136 -17.40 1.61 -1.66
CA HIS A 136 -17.45 0.15 -1.71
C HIS A 136 -17.75 -0.51 -0.35
N THR A 137 -17.79 0.24 0.76
CA THR A 137 -18.10 -0.35 2.09
C THR A 137 -19.58 -0.74 2.24
N GLY A 138 -19.94 -1.57 3.22
CA GLY A 138 -21.36 -1.93 3.46
C GLY A 138 -22.19 -0.88 4.20
N ASN A 139 -21.58 0.20 4.71
CA ASN A 139 -22.25 1.14 5.62
C ASN A 139 -22.91 2.30 4.85
N ASN A 140 -24.18 2.13 4.48
CA ASN A 140 -24.94 3.12 3.71
C ASN A 140 -25.14 4.46 4.42
N GLU A 141 -25.24 4.47 5.75
CA GLU A 141 -25.42 5.71 6.52
C GLU A 141 -24.16 6.58 6.48
N ILE A 142 -22.98 5.98 6.66
CA ILE A 142 -21.69 6.68 6.52
C ILE A 142 -21.53 7.22 5.09
N LYS A 143 -21.86 6.43 4.06
CA LYS A 143 -21.80 6.89 2.66
C LYS A 143 -22.66 8.13 2.43
N LYS A 144 -23.91 8.10 2.90
CA LYS A 144 -24.84 9.22 2.77
C LYS A 144 -24.30 10.48 3.45
N ASN A 145 -23.84 10.36 4.69
CA ASN A 145 -23.32 11.50 5.45
C ASN A 145 -22.08 12.11 4.81
N ILE A 146 -21.14 11.27 4.34
CA ILE A 146 -19.93 11.73 3.67
C ILE A 146 -20.25 12.40 2.33
N LEU A 147 -21.17 11.83 1.53
CA LEU A 147 -21.59 12.41 0.27
C LEU A 147 -22.20 13.81 0.46
N ILE A 148 -23.09 13.96 1.44
CA ILE A 148 -23.69 15.27 1.78
C ILE A 148 -22.60 16.28 2.15
N LYS A 149 -21.67 15.92 3.05
CA LYS A 149 -20.61 16.84 3.51
C LYS A 149 -19.63 17.24 2.41
N ILE A 150 -19.30 16.33 1.51
CA ILE A 150 -18.45 16.62 0.35
C ILE A 150 -19.19 17.52 -0.63
N PHE A 151 -20.46 17.23 -0.92
CA PHE A 151 -21.28 18.06 -1.79
C PHE A 151 -21.39 19.49 -1.24
N GLU A 152 -21.70 19.67 0.05
CA GLU A 152 -21.73 20.97 0.72
C GLU A 152 -20.38 21.71 0.59
N THR A 153 -19.26 21.00 0.75
CA THR A 153 -17.92 21.58 0.66
C THR A 153 -17.56 21.98 -0.77
N LEU A 154 -17.87 21.13 -1.75
CA LEU A 154 -17.60 21.39 -3.17
C LEU A 154 -18.52 22.46 -3.75
N LEU A 155 -19.75 22.58 -3.23
CA LEU A 155 -20.70 23.62 -3.63
C LEU A 155 -20.12 25.02 -3.42
N PHE A 156 -19.31 25.21 -2.37
CA PHE A 156 -18.64 26.47 -2.09
C PHE A 156 -17.66 26.91 -3.20
N PHE A 157 -17.12 25.95 -3.97
CA PHE A 157 -16.19 26.22 -5.07
C PHE A 157 -16.89 26.37 -6.43
N LEU A 158 -18.20 26.13 -6.51
CA LEU A 158 -18.96 26.36 -7.73
C LEU A 158 -19.23 27.86 -7.87
N PRO A 159 -18.86 28.49 -9.00
CA PRO A 159 -19.27 29.86 -9.26
C PRO A 159 -20.79 29.88 -9.42
N LEU A 160 -21.49 30.43 -8.41
CA LEU A 160 -22.85 30.89 -8.65
C LEU A 160 -22.73 31.96 -9.73
N LYS A 161 -23.36 31.73 -10.89
CA LYS A 161 -23.39 32.71 -11.97
C LYS A 161 -23.86 34.07 -11.42
N SER A 162 -22.93 34.99 -11.26
CA SER A 162 -23.19 36.41 -11.46
C SER A 162 -22.24 36.85 -12.56
N ASP A 163 -22.80 37.37 -13.65
CA ASP A 163 -22.05 37.90 -14.77
C ASP A 163 -21.02 38.93 -14.29
N SER A 164 -19.75 38.51 -14.31
CA SER A 164 -18.53 39.29 -14.56
C SER A 164 -17.35 38.56 -13.92
N THR A 165 -16.40 38.18 -14.79
CA THR A 165 -14.98 37.87 -14.50
C THR A 165 -14.63 37.73 -13.01
N THR A 166 -14.75 36.52 -12.47
CA THR A 166 -14.45 36.26 -11.05
C THR A 166 -13.21 35.41 -10.94
N SER A 167 -12.11 36.05 -10.52
CA SER A 167 -11.01 35.38 -9.82
C SER A 167 -11.55 34.65 -8.59
N PHE A 168 -10.97 33.48 -8.28
CA PHE A 168 -11.28 32.70 -7.09
C PHE A 168 -11.30 33.59 -5.84
N SER A 169 -12.48 33.92 -5.36
CA SER A 169 -12.64 34.77 -4.18
C SER A 169 -12.44 33.90 -2.94
N THR A 170 -11.34 34.11 -2.23
CA THR A 170 -11.11 33.55 -0.90
C THR A 170 -11.96 34.33 0.11
N SER A 171 -13.23 33.99 0.19
CA SER A 171 -14.15 34.58 1.17
C SER A 171 -14.23 33.66 2.39
N THR A 172 -13.57 34.02 3.49
CA THR A 172 -13.76 33.34 4.78
C THR A 172 -15.17 33.62 5.30
N ALA A 173 -16.12 32.72 5.01
CA ALA A 173 -17.50 32.85 5.48
C ALA A 173 -17.65 32.22 6.88
N ASN A 174 -17.87 33.06 7.88
CA ASN A 174 -18.35 32.66 9.20
C ASN A 174 -19.79 32.16 9.08
N THR A 175 -19.98 30.84 8.99
CA THR A 175 -21.31 30.23 9.15
C THR A 175 -21.62 30.02 10.62
N SER A 176 -22.59 30.79 11.11
CA SER A 176 -23.39 30.53 12.31
C SER A 176 -24.52 29.59 11.92
N THR A 177 -24.45 28.34 12.36
CA THR A 177 -25.63 27.47 12.51
C THR A 177 -25.44 26.59 13.75
N ASP A 178 -26.45 26.65 14.62
CA ASP A 178 -26.55 26.02 15.93
C ASP A 178 -26.66 24.49 15.78
N TYR A 179 -25.53 23.80 15.93
CA TYR A 179 -25.42 22.36 16.17
C TYR A 179 -24.26 22.15 17.13
N LYS A 180 -24.56 21.64 18.35
CA LYS A 180 -23.63 21.20 19.42
C LYS A 180 -22.15 21.40 19.09
N GLU A 181 -21.52 22.40 19.71
CA GLU A 181 -20.09 22.76 19.62
C GLU A 181 -19.18 21.55 19.30
N GLN A 182 -19.00 21.28 18.00
CA GLN A 182 -17.85 20.56 17.52
C GLN A 182 -16.78 21.63 17.36
N GLU A 183 -15.70 21.53 18.15
CA GLU A 183 -14.54 22.41 18.04
C GLU A 183 -14.16 22.56 16.55
N LYS A 184 -14.46 23.72 15.97
CA LYS A 184 -14.27 23.98 14.55
C LYS A 184 -12.77 24.02 14.30
N ILE A 185 -12.23 23.03 13.59
CA ILE A 185 -10.80 23.01 13.23
C ILE A 185 -10.59 24.15 12.22
N VAL A 186 -9.87 25.20 12.62
CA VAL A 186 -9.44 26.26 11.72
C VAL A 186 -8.04 25.92 11.23
N LEU A 187 -7.92 25.62 9.93
CA LEU A 187 -6.65 25.34 9.26
C LEU A 187 -6.30 26.55 8.39
N ASN A 188 -5.18 27.21 8.70
CA ASN A 188 -4.64 28.28 7.85
C ASN A 188 -3.80 27.72 6.68
N GLU A 189 -3.34 26.48 6.81
CA GLU A 189 -2.55 25.75 5.82
C GLU A 189 -3.08 24.31 5.69
N PRO A 190 -2.89 23.64 4.54
CA PRO A 190 -3.32 22.25 4.39
C PRO A 190 -2.54 21.32 5.33
N PRO A 191 -3.19 20.32 5.94
CA PRO A 191 -2.47 19.29 6.68
C PRO A 191 -1.45 18.58 5.78
N SER A 192 -0.31 18.21 6.35
CA SER A 192 0.72 17.49 5.60
C SER A 192 0.21 16.14 5.06
N LEU A 193 0.83 15.63 4.00
CA LEU A 193 0.52 14.31 3.46
C LEU A 193 0.64 13.22 4.53
N PHE A 194 1.63 13.35 5.41
CA PHE A 194 1.84 12.46 6.55
C PHE A 194 0.68 12.48 7.53
N MET A 195 0.16 13.66 7.90
CA MET A 195 -1.00 13.78 8.78
C MET A 195 -2.23 13.14 8.16
N ILE A 196 -2.52 13.45 6.89
CA ILE A 196 -3.65 12.90 6.15
C ILE A 196 -3.59 11.36 6.13
N LYS A 197 -2.48 10.79 5.64
CA LYS A 197 -2.34 9.33 5.55
C LYS A 197 -2.34 8.64 6.92
N THR A 198 -1.79 9.28 7.94
CA THR A 198 -1.75 8.72 9.30
C THR A 198 -3.14 8.66 9.94
N LEU A 199 -3.99 9.68 9.73
CA LEU A 199 -5.37 9.70 10.24
C LEU A 199 -6.19 8.53 9.70
N PHE A 200 -6.05 8.26 8.40
CA PHE A 200 -6.82 7.25 7.69
C PHE A 200 -6.09 5.92 7.52
N ILE A 201 -4.99 5.70 8.25
CA ILE A 201 -4.12 4.54 8.08
C ILE A 201 -4.84 3.19 8.25
N LYS A 202 -5.86 3.13 9.12
CA LYS A 202 -6.65 1.92 9.31
C LYS A 202 -7.48 1.58 8.08
N ILE A 203 -8.16 2.57 7.51
CA ILE A 203 -8.98 2.41 6.30
C ILE A 203 -8.08 2.08 5.11
N TYR A 204 -6.92 2.72 5.03
CA TYR A 204 -5.92 2.45 3.98
C TYR A 204 -5.35 1.01 4.05
N LYS A 205 -5.05 0.52 5.26
CA LYS A 205 -4.46 -0.82 5.46
C LYS A 205 -5.33 -1.98 5.02
N GLU A 206 -6.65 -1.84 5.03
CA GLU A 206 -7.55 -2.91 4.61
C GLU A 206 -7.35 -3.28 3.11
N LYS A 207 -6.63 -2.45 2.33
CA LYS A 207 -6.41 -2.68 0.89
C LYS A 207 -4.98 -2.49 0.34
N GLU A 208 -3.92 -2.41 1.17
CA GLU A 208 -2.54 -2.58 0.63
C GLU A 208 -2.28 -4.02 0.13
N CYS A 209 -3.21 -4.96 0.37
CA CYS A 209 -3.45 -6.06 -0.55
C CYS A 209 -3.95 -5.45 -1.86
N LYS A 210 -3.05 -5.24 -2.83
CA LYS A 210 -3.35 -4.84 -4.21
C LYS A 210 -4.64 -5.53 -4.70
N ASN A 211 -5.76 -4.85 -4.58
CA ASN A 211 -6.98 -5.31 -5.20
C ASN A 211 -6.92 -4.86 -6.65
N VAL A 212 -6.40 -5.73 -7.52
CA VAL A 212 -7.05 -5.86 -8.83
C VAL A 212 -8.42 -6.41 -8.48
N GLU A 213 -9.43 -5.55 -8.32
CA GLU A 213 -10.79 -6.01 -8.02
C GLU A 213 -11.34 -6.66 -9.29
N ILE A 214 -11.08 -7.96 -9.43
CA ILE A 214 -12.05 -8.84 -10.07
C ILE A 214 -13.25 -8.83 -9.13
N ASN A 215 -14.21 -7.94 -9.42
CA ASN A 215 -15.38 -7.69 -8.57
C ASN A 215 -16.23 -8.95 -8.36
N ASP A 216 -16.19 -9.86 -9.34
CA ASP A 216 -16.82 -11.17 -9.27
C ASP A 216 -15.92 -12.24 -9.92
N PHE A 217 -15.31 -13.09 -9.08
CA PHE A 217 -14.49 -14.22 -9.55
C PHE A 217 -15.31 -15.26 -10.32
N ASN A 218 -16.61 -15.35 -10.07
CA ASN A 218 -17.50 -16.24 -10.82
C ASN A 218 -17.68 -15.73 -12.26
N GLU A 219 -17.96 -14.43 -12.44
CA GLU A 219 -18.04 -13.80 -13.77
C GLU A 219 -16.70 -13.89 -14.52
N PHE A 220 -15.59 -13.67 -13.83
CA PHE A 220 -14.27 -13.89 -14.40
C PHE A 220 -14.07 -15.34 -14.86
N GLY A 221 -14.51 -16.31 -14.07
CA GLY A 221 -14.50 -17.73 -14.42
C GLY A 221 -15.33 -18.02 -15.68
N HIS A 222 -16.53 -17.46 -15.78
CA HIS A 222 -17.37 -17.58 -16.98
C HIS A 222 -16.69 -16.98 -18.22
N THR A 223 -16.13 -15.78 -18.11
CA THR A 223 -15.42 -15.09 -19.20
C THR A 223 -14.20 -15.90 -19.64
N PHE A 224 -13.44 -16.42 -18.68
CA PHE A 224 -12.27 -17.27 -18.94
C PHE A 224 -12.68 -18.56 -19.64
N GLY A 225 -13.76 -19.20 -19.18
CA GLY A 225 -14.32 -20.41 -19.78
C GLY A 225 -14.81 -20.20 -21.21
N GLN A 226 -15.52 -19.09 -21.48
CA GLN A 226 -15.94 -18.72 -22.84
C GLN A 226 -14.75 -18.52 -23.77
N LYS A 227 -13.68 -17.85 -23.29
CA LYS A 227 -12.46 -17.66 -24.07
C LYS A 227 -11.76 -18.99 -24.37
N LEU A 228 -11.73 -19.91 -23.41
CA LEU A 228 -11.22 -21.27 -23.61
C LEU A 228 -12.05 -22.03 -24.64
N TRP A 229 -13.38 -22.00 -24.53
CA TRP A 229 -14.28 -22.64 -25.49
C TRP A 229 -14.06 -22.12 -26.93
N ASN A 230 -13.93 -20.80 -27.08
CA ASN A 230 -13.73 -20.14 -28.36
C ASN A 230 -12.34 -20.40 -28.98
N SER A 231 -11.36 -20.83 -28.19
CA SER A 231 -10.02 -21.20 -28.70
C SER A 231 -9.98 -22.54 -29.45
N ARG A 232 -11.13 -23.22 -29.66
CA ARG A 232 -11.21 -24.52 -30.33
C ARG A 232 -10.54 -24.52 -31.71
N LEU A 233 -10.70 -23.45 -32.49
CA LEU A 233 -10.09 -23.35 -33.82
C LEU A 233 -8.57 -23.31 -33.72
N ASP A 234 -8.02 -22.46 -32.84
CA ASP A 234 -6.58 -22.33 -32.62
C ASP A 234 -5.95 -23.65 -32.12
N VAL A 235 -6.66 -24.35 -31.23
CA VAL A 235 -6.26 -25.66 -30.70
C VAL A 235 -6.25 -26.71 -31.82
N ASN A 236 -7.27 -26.73 -32.67
CA ASN A 236 -7.35 -27.68 -33.79
C ASN A 236 -6.27 -27.42 -34.85
N LEU A 237 -5.88 -26.17 -35.10
CA LEU A 237 -4.77 -25.83 -36.00
C LEU A 237 -3.44 -26.42 -35.51
N LYS A 238 -3.27 -26.56 -34.19
CA LYS A 238 -2.06 -27.10 -33.56
C LYS A 238 -2.26 -28.51 -33.00
N LYS A 239 -3.28 -29.23 -33.49
CA LYS A 239 -3.71 -30.54 -32.98
C LYS A 239 -2.57 -31.56 -32.88
N SER A 240 -1.77 -31.70 -33.95
CA SER A 240 -0.65 -32.66 -33.97
C SER A 240 0.33 -32.44 -32.82
N ALA A 241 0.70 -31.19 -32.56
CA ALA A 241 1.60 -30.82 -31.47
C ALA A 241 0.97 -30.99 -30.07
N ILE A 242 -0.36 -31.00 -29.96
CA ILE A 242 -1.08 -31.23 -28.69
C ILE A 242 -1.28 -32.73 -28.42
N GLU A 243 -1.46 -33.53 -29.46
CA GLU A 243 -1.71 -34.97 -29.34
C GLU A 243 -0.42 -35.80 -29.28
N SER A 244 0.62 -35.38 -30.01
CA SER A 244 1.89 -36.12 -30.09
C SER A 244 3.10 -35.18 -30.25
N PRO A 245 3.39 -34.33 -29.24
CA PRO A 245 4.56 -33.46 -29.25
C PRO A 245 5.88 -34.23 -29.23
N GLN A 246 6.92 -33.69 -29.88
CA GLN A 246 8.30 -34.22 -29.81
C GLN A 246 9.03 -33.70 -28.58
N THR A 247 8.68 -32.50 -28.09
CA THR A 247 9.30 -31.91 -26.89
C THR A 247 8.27 -31.22 -25.99
N ILE A 248 8.58 -31.08 -24.69
CA ILE A 248 7.77 -30.29 -23.75
C ILE A 248 7.63 -28.84 -24.22
N GLN A 249 8.67 -28.29 -24.85
CA GLN A 249 8.64 -26.90 -25.32
C GLN A 249 7.71 -26.74 -26.52
N GLU A 250 7.72 -27.67 -27.47
CA GLU A 250 6.76 -27.72 -28.57
C GLU A 250 5.33 -27.84 -28.05
N TYR A 251 5.11 -28.76 -27.11
CA TYR A 251 3.81 -28.95 -26.46
C TYR A 251 3.32 -27.67 -25.77
N TYR A 252 4.18 -27.03 -24.99
CA TYR A 252 3.89 -25.76 -24.35
C TYR A 252 3.57 -24.67 -25.38
N ASN A 253 4.34 -24.56 -26.46
CA ASN A 253 4.15 -23.56 -27.50
C ASN A 253 2.83 -23.76 -28.27
N ALA A 254 2.31 -24.99 -28.31
CA ALA A 254 1.06 -25.33 -28.98
C ALA A 254 -0.20 -24.80 -28.24
N PHE A 255 -0.10 -24.47 -26.94
CA PHE A 255 -1.25 -23.99 -26.19
C PHE A 255 -1.72 -22.58 -26.59
N PRO A 256 -3.02 -22.28 -26.41
CA PRO A 256 -3.55 -20.93 -26.51
C PRO A 256 -2.76 -19.94 -25.65
N GLU A 257 -2.40 -18.81 -26.24
CA GLU A 257 -1.51 -17.84 -25.62
C GLU A 257 -2.08 -17.24 -24.34
N PHE A 258 -3.39 -17.00 -24.29
CA PHE A 258 -4.03 -16.48 -23.09
C PHE A 258 -3.92 -17.43 -21.89
N LEU A 259 -3.95 -18.75 -22.10
CA LEU A 259 -3.77 -19.75 -21.02
C LEU A 259 -2.33 -19.70 -20.50
N LYS A 260 -1.35 -19.69 -21.42
CA LYS A 260 0.07 -19.61 -21.06
C LYS A 260 0.36 -18.37 -20.25
N ASN A 261 -0.14 -17.21 -20.71
CA ASN A 261 0.11 -15.93 -20.06
C ASN A 261 -0.58 -15.86 -18.69
N PHE A 262 -1.83 -16.31 -18.60
CA PHE A 262 -2.57 -16.32 -17.34
C PHE A 262 -1.89 -17.19 -16.28
N PHE A 263 -1.63 -18.46 -16.60
CA PHE A 263 -1.01 -19.37 -15.63
C PHE A 263 0.44 -19.02 -15.34
N SER A 264 1.21 -18.52 -16.32
CA SER A 264 2.57 -18.05 -16.05
C SER A 264 2.56 -16.88 -15.07
N GLY A 265 1.70 -15.88 -15.29
CA GLY A 265 1.57 -14.73 -14.37
C GLY A 265 1.17 -15.15 -12.96
N MET A 266 0.19 -16.04 -12.83
CA MET A 266 -0.25 -16.58 -11.53
C MET A 266 0.87 -17.33 -10.80
N ILE A 267 1.58 -18.21 -11.50
CA ILE A 267 2.67 -19.01 -10.92
C ILE A 267 3.87 -18.13 -10.56
N ASP A 268 4.18 -17.13 -11.39
CA ASP A 268 5.29 -16.22 -11.16
C ASP A 268 5.04 -15.35 -9.91
N GLU A 269 3.85 -14.78 -9.73
CA GLU A 269 3.50 -14.01 -8.53
C GLU A 269 3.63 -14.87 -7.25
N LEU A 270 3.12 -16.11 -7.28
CA LEU A 270 3.25 -17.05 -6.15
C LEU A 270 4.72 -17.37 -5.83
N TYR A 271 5.53 -17.60 -6.86
CA TYR A 271 6.96 -17.84 -6.68
C TYR A 271 7.67 -16.62 -6.11
N GLU A 272 7.40 -15.40 -6.59
CA GLU A 272 8.00 -14.18 -6.07
C GLU A 272 7.71 -14.00 -4.57
N LYS A 273 6.46 -14.19 -4.15
CA LYS A 273 6.08 -14.11 -2.73
C LYS A 273 6.80 -15.17 -1.88
N LYS A 274 6.80 -16.43 -2.34
CA LYS A 274 7.48 -17.52 -1.64
C LYS A 274 8.98 -17.27 -1.53
N MET A 275 9.60 -16.77 -2.60
CA MET A 275 11.01 -16.44 -2.66
C MET A 275 11.36 -15.27 -1.73
N SER A 276 10.53 -14.24 -1.66
CA SER A 276 10.71 -13.13 -0.73
C SER A 276 10.75 -13.62 0.73
N ILE A 277 9.83 -14.50 1.13
CA ILE A 277 9.78 -15.10 2.47
C ILE A 277 11.01 -15.98 2.72
N CYS A 278 11.35 -16.88 1.78
CA CYS A 278 12.51 -17.75 1.92
C CYS A 278 13.81 -16.95 2.03
N ASN A 279 14.01 -15.93 1.19
CA ASN A 279 15.22 -15.11 1.21
C ASN A 279 15.31 -14.26 2.48
N PHE A 280 14.19 -13.78 3.01
CA PHE A 280 14.16 -13.13 4.32
C PHE A 280 14.62 -14.06 5.45
N GLN A 281 14.17 -15.32 5.45
CA GLN A 281 14.62 -16.31 6.44
C GLN A 281 16.10 -16.68 6.24
N ARG A 282 16.55 -16.90 5.00
CA ARG A 282 17.96 -17.21 4.71
C ARG A 282 18.89 -16.08 5.14
N LYS A 283 18.49 -14.82 4.95
CA LYS A 283 19.23 -13.65 5.43
C LYS A 283 19.42 -13.65 6.94
N LYS A 284 18.43 -14.08 7.73
CA LYS A 284 18.57 -14.21 9.20
C LYS A 284 19.60 -15.26 9.61
N HIS A 285 19.82 -16.28 8.79
CA HIS A 285 20.76 -17.37 9.04
C HIS A 285 22.08 -17.21 8.28
N ASN A 286 22.39 -16.02 7.75
CA ASN A 286 23.59 -15.76 6.93
C ASN A 286 23.76 -16.72 5.75
N LYS A 287 22.65 -17.21 5.18
CA LYS A 287 22.64 -18.08 3.99
C LYS A 287 22.44 -17.24 2.71
N PRO A 288 23.06 -17.64 1.59
CA PRO A 288 22.91 -16.94 0.32
C PRO A 288 21.45 -16.96 -0.17
N PRO A 289 21.01 -15.92 -0.90
CA PRO A 289 19.67 -15.88 -1.46
C PRO A 289 19.46 -17.04 -2.43
N LYS A 290 18.24 -17.59 -2.42
CA LYS A 290 17.82 -18.57 -3.42
C LYS A 290 17.56 -17.82 -4.74
N VAL A 291 17.93 -18.44 -5.85
CA VAL A 291 17.62 -17.97 -7.21
C VAL A 291 16.51 -18.84 -7.79
N LYS A 292 15.65 -18.24 -8.63
CA LYS A 292 14.58 -18.94 -9.33
C LYS A 292 15.20 -19.95 -10.31
N ILE A 293 14.74 -21.19 -10.26
CA ILE A 293 15.17 -22.24 -11.20
C ILE A 293 14.41 -22.02 -12.51
N SER A 294 15.13 -21.83 -13.62
CA SER A 294 14.55 -21.66 -14.94
C SER A 294 13.80 -22.93 -15.38
N GLY A 295 12.64 -22.76 -16.02
CA GLY A 295 11.84 -23.87 -16.58
C GLY A 295 10.81 -24.53 -15.65
N GLN A 296 10.77 -24.22 -14.34
CA GLN A 296 9.72 -24.76 -13.45
C GLN A 296 8.33 -24.22 -13.79
N THR A 297 8.21 -22.93 -14.09
CA THR A 297 6.95 -22.30 -14.50
C THR A 297 6.36 -23.01 -15.73
N ILE A 298 7.19 -23.29 -16.75
CA ILE A 298 6.75 -23.98 -17.98
C ILE A 298 6.13 -25.33 -17.66
N LYS A 299 6.78 -26.17 -16.84
CA LYS A 299 6.25 -27.50 -16.49
C LYS A 299 4.89 -27.43 -15.79
N ILE A 300 4.72 -26.49 -14.86
CA ILE A 300 3.46 -26.32 -14.11
C ILE A 300 2.35 -25.80 -15.04
N VAL A 301 2.65 -24.77 -15.83
CA VAL A 301 1.70 -24.22 -16.80
C VAL A 301 1.28 -25.28 -17.80
N THR A 302 2.22 -26.07 -18.30
CA THR A 302 1.93 -27.21 -19.19
C THR A 302 0.97 -28.18 -18.52
N PHE A 303 1.26 -28.63 -17.30
CA PHE A 303 0.39 -29.57 -16.59
C PHE A 303 -1.05 -29.06 -16.42
N ILE A 304 -1.22 -27.84 -15.91
CA ILE A 304 -2.55 -27.25 -15.67
C ILE A 304 -3.31 -27.06 -16.99
N THR A 305 -2.63 -26.54 -18.02
CA THR A 305 -3.23 -26.27 -19.32
C THR A 305 -3.69 -27.56 -20.01
N SER A 306 -2.90 -28.63 -19.90
CA SER A 306 -3.28 -29.95 -20.43
C SER A 306 -4.56 -30.49 -19.80
N MET A 307 -4.73 -30.35 -18.49
CA MET A 307 -5.95 -30.78 -17.81
C MET A 307 -7.17 -29.99 -18.30
N LEU A 308 -7.04 -28.67 -18.43
CA LEU A 308 -8.13 -27.81 -18.88
C LEU A 308 -8.54 -28.06 -20.33
N LEU A 309 -7.57 -28.26 -21.24
CA LEU A 309 -7.88 -28.61 -22.62
C LEU A 309 -8.59 -29.96 -22.74
N SER A 310 -8.23 -30.92 -21.90
CA SER A 310 -8.89 -32.23 -21.88
C SER A 310 -10.32 -32.15 -21.40
N LEU A 311 -10.59 -31.27 -20.45
CA LEU A 311 -11.95 -30.99 -19.97
C LEU A 311 -12.79 -30.25 -21.04
N ALA A 312 -12.22 -29.22 -21.66
CA ALA A 312 -12.93 -28.39 -22.64
C ALA A 312 -13.15 -29.10 -23.99
N PHE A 313 -12.24 -30.01 -24.37
CA PHE A 313 -12.26 -30.72 -25.66
C PHE A 313 -12.09 -32.23 -25.47
N PRO A 314 -13.13 -32.97 -25.03
CA PRO A 314 -13.04 -34.40 -24.70
C PRO A 314 -12.58 -35.31 -25.84
N HIS A 315 -12.81 -34.90 -27.10
CA HIS A 315 -12.40 -35.66 -28.29
C HIS A 315 -10.97 -35.38 -28.74
N LEU A 316 -10.30 -34.40 -28.14
CA LEU A 316 -8.90 -34.09 -28.41
C LEU A 316 -8.02 -35.04 -27.60
N LYS A 317 -7.08 -35.74 -28.26
CA LYS A 317 -6.19 -36.69 -27.61
C LYS A 317 -5.03 -35.98 -26.89
N VAL A 318 -5.33 -35.15 -25.89
CA VAL A 318 -4.33 -34.32 -25.21
C VAL A 318 -3.26 -35.21 -24.56
N TRP A 319 -2.01 -35.06 -25.03
CA TRP A 319 -0.90 -35.98 -24.75
C TRP A 319 -0.68 -36.29 -23.26
N LEU A 320 -0.51 -35.26 -22.42
CA LEU A 320 -0.11 -35.45 -21.02
C LEU A 320 -1.14 -36.23 -20.16
N PRO A 321 -2.42 -35.84 -20.11
CA PRO A 321 -3.46 -36.63 -19.42
C PRO A 321 -3.56 -38.07 -19.92
N GLN A 322 -3.34 -38.33 -21.21
CA GLN A 322 -3.33 -39.71 -21.73
C GLN A 322 -2.15 -40.52 -21.20
N VAL A 323 -0.94 -39.93 -21.18
CA VAL A 323 0.24 -40.56 -20.59
C VAL A 323 0.04 -40.81 -19.09
N LEU A 324 -0.55 -39.87 -18.36
CA LEU A 324 -0.84 -40.07 -16.93
C LEU A 324 -1.88 -41.17 -16.71
N ALA A 325 -2.93 -41.22 -17.53
CA ALA A 325 -3.95 -42.25 -17.47
C ALA A 325 -3.39 -43.64 -17.81
N SER A 326 -2.47 -43.74 -18.77
CA SER A 326 -1.81 -45.02 -19.10
C SER A 326 -0.88 -45.49 -17.99
N LEU A 327 -0.10 -44.58 -17.38
CA LEU A 327 0.76 -44.89 -16.23
C LEU A 327 -0.03 -45.28 -14.98
N SER A 328 -1.26 -44.78 -14.84
CA SER A 328 -2.12 -45.06 -13.69
C SER A 328 -2.90 -46.38 -13.80
N ARG A 329 -2.97 -46.96 -15.01
CA ARG A 329 -3.45 -48.34 -15.17
C ARG A 329 -2.31 -49.25 -14.74
N MET A 330 -2.40 -49.82 -13.53
CA MET A 330 -1.53 -50.93 -13.14
C MET A 330 -1.59 -52.01 -14.24
N PRO A 331 -0.46 -52.64 -14.60
CA PRO A 331 -0.42 -53.70 -15.60
C PRO A 331 -1.32 -54.90 -15.24
#